data_AF-A0A6L9LEI1-F1
#
_entry.id   AF-A0A6L9LEI1-F1
#
_cell.length_a   1.000
_cell.length_b   1.000
_cell.length_c   1.000
_cell.angle_alpha   90.00
_cell.angle_beta   90.00
_cell.angle_gamma   90.00
#
_symmetry.space_group_name_H-M   'P 1'
#
loop_
_entity.id
_entity.type
_entity.pdbx_description
1 polymer ?
#
loop_
_entity_poly.entity_id
_entity_poly.type
_entity_poly.pdbx_seq_one_letter_code
_entity_poly.pdbx_strand_id
1 'polypeptide(L)'
;MLTLRNGEVWRADALLAQHQEGYFKEVIVDGVRLNMALKQLDGDWLLVGGPLAVKKLFAHYRYRWSIEPFFQSLKKRGFRLEETHLKGADRLKKLMAVVSLTFVFCWKVGYY
;
A
#
# COMPACT_ATOMS: atom_id res chain seq x y z
N MET A 1 -2.47 20.85 2.82
CA MET A 1 -1.30 21.69 3.18
C MET A 1 -0.59 21.04 4.36
N LEU A 2 0.74 21.11 4.44
CA LEU A 2 1.53 20.45 5.47
C LEU A 2 2.01 21.48 6.48
N THR A 3 1.63 21.34 7.75
CA THR A 3 2.14 22.22 8.82
C THR A 3 3.29 21.51 9.53
N LEU A 4 4.48 22.07 9.39
CA LEU A 4 5.68 21.57 10.05
C LEU A 4 5.69 21.98 11.54
N ARG A 5 6.58 21.36 12.33
CA ARG A 5 6.70 21.62 13.78
C ARG A 5 7.07 23.07 14.11
N ASN A 6 7.68 23.80 13.19
CA ASN A 6 8.01 25.22 13.30
C ASN A 6 6.81 26.15 13.02
N GLY A 7 5.62 25.59 12.72
CA GLY A 7 4.41 26.35 12.41
C GLY A 7 4.32 26.79 10.95
N GLU A 8 5.33 26.50 10.12
CA GLU A 8 5.30 26.85 8.71
C GLU A 8 4.39 25.91 7.92
N VAL A 9 3.62 26.51 7.02
CA VAL A 9 2.72 25.79 6.13
C VAL A 9 3.38 25.67 4.77
N TRP A 10 3.65 24.43 4.38
CA TRP A 10 4.28 24.10 3.11
C TRP A 10 3.35 23.28 2.22
N ARG A 11 3.53 23.40 0.90
CA ARG A 11 3.01 22.41 -0.03
C ARG A 11 4.01 21.26 -0.17
N ALA A 12 3.51 20.06 -0.45
CA ALA A 12 4.34 18.87 -0.57
C ALA A 12 5.39 18.99 -1.71
N ASP A 13 5.00 19.55 -2.84
CA ASP A 13 5.86 19.81 -4.00
C ASP A 13 7.02 20.77 -3.68
N ALA A 14 6.76 21.80 -2.87
CA ALA A 14 7.79 22.75 -2.46
C ALA A 14 8.86 22.12 -1.52
N LEU A 15 8.51 21.07 -0.79
CA LEU A 15 9.40 20.42 0.18
C LEU A 15 10.44 19.47 -0.44
N LEU A 16 10.26 19.07 -1.70
CA LEU A 16 11.17 18.17 -2.41
C LEU A 16 12.00 18.85 -3.50
N ALA A 17 11.98 20.19 -3.59
CA ALA A 17 12.69 20.93 -4.64
C ALA A 17 14.21 20.63 -4.74
N GLN A 18 14.82 20.04 -3.71
CA GLN A 18 16.25 19.70 -3.65
C GLN A 18 16.54 18.19 -3.48
N HIS A 19 15.53 17.34 -3.25
CA HIS A 19 15.72 15.93 -2.91
C HIS A 19 14.62 15.04 -3.49
N GLN A 20 14.96 13.83 -3.95
CA GLN A 20 13.97 12.83 -4.41
C GLN A 20 13.09 12.28 -3.28
N GLU A 21 13.56 12.31 -2.03
CA GLU A 21 12.85 11.82 -0.86
C GLU A 21 13.03 12.76 0.34
N GLY A 22 11.97 12.93 1.14
CA GLY A 22 11.91 13.80 2.30
C GLY A 22 11.21 13.12 3.47
N TYR A 23 11.73 13.35 4.68
CA TYR A 23 11.26 12.70 5.91
C TYR A 23 10.94 13.76 6.95
N PHE A 24 9.71 13.79 7.43
CA PHE A 24 9.22 14.83 8.31
C PHE A 24 8.55 14.22 9.55
N LYS A 25 8.99 14.64 10.74
CA LYS A 25 8.43 14.17 12.00
C LYS A 25 7.33 15.11 12.47
N GLU A 26 6.30 14.53 13.10
CA GLU A 26 5.26 15.29 13.82
C GLU A 26 4.59 16.39 12.97
N VAL A 27 4.38 16.13 11.68
CA VAL A 27 3.68 17.03 10.74
C VAL A 27 2.18 16.96 11.00
N ILE A 28 1.52 18.11 10.90
CA ILE A 28 0.06 18.19 10.92
C ILE A 28 -0.45 18.23 9.49
N VAL A 29 -1.28 17.24 9.15
CA VAL A 29 -1.97 17.12 7.86
C VAL A 29 -3.46 17.11 8.17
N ASP A 30 -4.18 18.14 7.69
CA ASP A 30 -5.62 18.27 7.88
C ASP A 30 -6.08 18.05 9.35
N GLY A 31 -5.31 18.59 10.30
CA GLY A 31 -5.59 18.48 11.74
C GLY A 31 -5.05 17.22 12.43
N VAL A 32 -4.47 16.27 11.68
CA VAL A 32 -3.91 15.03 12.22
C VAL A 32 -2.40 15.12 12.32
N ARG A 33 -1.85 14.86 13.52
CA ARG A 33 -0.40 14.83 13.77
C ARG A 33 0.17 13.46 13.44
N LEU A 34 1.13 13.38 12.53
CA LEU A 34 1.73 12.13 12.08
C LEU A 34 3.18 12.31 11.63
N ASN A 35 3.91 11.20 11.52
CA ASN A 35 5.19 11.19 10.82
C ASN A 35 4.91 10.96 9.33
N MET A 36 5.64 11.67 8.48
CA MET A 36 5.45 11.66 7.04
C MET A 36 6.74 11.33 6.30
N ALA A 37 6.62 10.53 5.26
CA ALA A 37 7.64 10.36 4.24
C ALA A 37 7.04 10.76 2.88
N LEU A 38 7.82 11.49 2.10
CA LEU A 38 7.42 12.03 0.81
C LEU A 38 8.47 11.64 -0.23
N LYS A 39 8.03 11.16 -1.39
CA LYS A 39 8.91 10.73 -2.48
C LYS A 39 8.39 11.24 -3.81
N GLN A 40 9.26 11.79 -4.63
CA GLN A 40 8.95 12.12 -6.01
C GLN A 40 8.96 10.84 -6.86
N LEU A 41 7.92 10.65 -7.66
CA LEU A 41 7.80 9.61 -8.68
C LEU A 41 7.78 10.28 -10.07
N ASP A 42 7.92 9.48 -11.13
CA ASP A 42 7.85 9.99 -12.49
C ASP A 42 6.45 10.56 -12.77
N GLY A 43 6.36 11.90 -12.72
CA GLY A 43 5.12 12.65 -12.96
C GLY A 43 4.14 12.71 -11.79
N ASP A 44 4.46 12.16 -10.61
CA ASP A 44 3.56 12.14 -9.45
C ASP A 44 4.32 12.17 -8.11
N TRP A 45 3.58 12.22 -7.00
CA TRP A 45 4.14 12.28 -5.64
C TRP A 45 3.56 11.17 -4.76
N LEU A 46 4.45 10.49 -4.03
CA LEU A 46 4.05 9.51 -3.01
C LEU A 46 4.16 10.12 -1.62
N LEU A 47 3.03 10.39 -0.98
CA LEU A 47 2.93 10.69 0.44
C LEU A 47 2.59 9.43 1.24
N VAL A 48 3.37 9.16 2.28
CA VAL A 48 3.07 8.11 3.26
C VAL A 48 3.07 8.73 4.66
N GLY A 49 1.94 8.65 5.35
CA GLY A 49 1.77 9.13 6.72
C GLY A 49 1.47 8.00 7.70
N GLY A 50 1.99 8.10 8.92
CA GLY A 50 1.66 7.13 9.97
C GLY A 50 2.37 7.38 11.31
N PRO A 51 2.08 6.56 12.33
CA PRO A 51 2.69 6.68 13.66
C PRO A 51 4.13 6.14 13.73
N LEU A 52 4.60 5.49 12.66
CA LEU A 52 5.92 4.84 12.64
C LEU A 52 7.06 5.85 12.53
N ALA A 53 8.28 5.40 12.83
CA ALA A 53 9.48 6.18 12.52
C ALA A 53 9.53 6.53 11.03
N VAL A 54 9.85 7.78 10.70
CA VAL A 54 9.84 8.29 9.31
C VAL A 54 10.57 7.40 8.31
N LYS A 55 11.74 6.86 8.68
CA LYS A 55 12.53 5.96 7.83
C LYS A 55 11.90 4.58 7.59
N LYS A 56 10.92 4.17 8.40
CA LYS A 56 10.19 2.91 8.27
C LYS A 56 8.91 3.04 7.44
N LEU A 57 8.45 4.26 7.16
CA LEU A 57 7.17 4.50 6.49
C LEU A 57 7.12 3.89 5.09
N PHE A 58 8.11 4.15 4.24
CA PHE A 58 8.15 3.56 2.89
C PHE A 58 8.28 2.04 2.92
N ALA A 59 9.15 1.51 3.79
CA ALA A 59 9.32 0.07 3.94
C ALA A 59 8.01 -0.61 4.34
N HIS A 60 7.27 -0.02 5.28
CA HIS A 60 5.98 -0.57 5.70
C HIS A 60 4.92 -0.39 4.60
N TYR A 61 4.88 0.75 3.93
CA TYR A 61 3.93 1.00 2.85
C TYR A 61 4.12 0.03 1.67
N ARG A 62 5.36 -0.44 1.44
CA ARG A 62 5.66 -1.45 0.43
C ARG A 62 4.89 -2.75 0.65
N TYR A 63 4.58 -3.13 1.89
CA TYR A 63 3.74 -4.30 2.16
C TYR A 63 2.33 -4.18 1.59
N ARG A 64 1.79 -2.96 1.38
CA ARG A 64 0.49 -2.76 0.71
C ARG A 64 0.46 -3.44 -0.67
N TRP A 65 1.56 -3.39 -1.40
CA TRP A 65 1.65 -3.96 -2.74
C TRP A 65 1.48 -5.48 -2.76
N SER A 66 1.71 -6.18 -1.64
CA SER A 66 1.56 -7.64 -1.55
C SER A 66 0.15 -8.16 -1.88
N ILE A 67 -0.87 -7.31 -1.77
CA ILE A 67 -2.25 -7.70 -2.08
C ILE A 67 -2.52 -7.79 -3.58
N GLU A 68 -1.75 -7.07 -4.40
CA GLU A 68 -1.90 -7.08 -5.86
C GLU A 68 -1.50 -8.42 -6.49
N PRO A 69 -0.33 -9.02 -6.21
CA PRO A 69 0.00 -10.34 -6.73
C PRO A 69 -0.97 -11.41 -6.19
N PHE A 70 -1.48 -11.26 -4.96
CA PHE A 70 -2.55 -12.11 -4.44
C PHE A 70 -3.83 -12.04 -5.30
N PHE A 71 -4.35 -10.85 -5.59
CA PHE A 71 -5.53 -10.75 -6.45
C PHE A 71 -5.26 -11.17 -7.90
N GLN A 72 -4.05 -10.95 -8.41
CA GLN A 72 -3.67 -11.42 -9.75
C GLN A 72 -3.64 -12.94 -9.83
N SER A 73 -3.10 -13.64 -8.82
CA SER A 73 -3.06 -15.10 -8.78
C SER A 73 -4.47 -15.70 -8.66
N LEU A 74 -5.37 -15.03 -7.94
CA LEU A 74 -6.77 -15.43 -7.85
C LEU A 74 -7.51 -15.27 -9.18
N LYS A 75 -7.40 -14.09 -9.82
CA LYS A 75 -8.22 -13.74 -10.98
C LYS A 75 -7.76 -14.40 -12.28
N LYS A 76 -6.49 -14.23 -12.65
CA LYS A 76 -6.00 -14.52 -14.01
C LYS A 76 -4.81 -15.47 -14.10
N ARG A 77 -3.84 -15.40 -13.17
CA ARG A 77 -2.55 -16.11 -13.33
C ARG A 77 -2.46 -17.46 -12.60
N GLY A 78 -3.35 -17.75 -11.66
CA GLY A 78 -3.33 -19.01 -10.87
C GLY A 78 -4.66 -19.74 -10.95
N PHE A 79 -5.63 -19.34 -10.12
CA PHE A 79 -6.92 -20.05 -9.99
C PHE A 79 -7.94 -19.71 -11.07
N ARG A 80 -7.63 -18.72 -11.93
CA ARG A 80 -8.43 -18.33 -13.11
C ARG A 80 -9.92 -18.16 -12.77
N LEU A 81 -10.22 -17.55 -11.62
CA LEU A 81 -11.59 -17.43 -11.10
C LEU A 81 -12.56 -16.79 -12.13
N GLU A 82 -12.06 -15.84 -12.92
CA GLU A 82 -12.83 -15.12 -13.94
C GLU A 82 -13.28 -16.04 -15.10
N GLU A 83 -12.58 -17.15 -15.33
CA GLU A 83 -12.87 -18.09 -16.44
C GLU A 83 -13.79 -19.24 -16.04
N THR A 84 -14.07 -19.41 -14.75
CA THR A 84 -14.89 -20.54 -14.26
C THR A 84 -16.35 -20.48 -14.71
N HIS A 85 -16.78 -19.36 -15.33
CA HIS A 85 -18.16 -19.05 -15.73
C HIS A 85 -19.23 -19.31 -14.63
N LEU A 86 -18.79 -19.44 -13.38
CA LEU A 86 -19.64 -19.78 -12.25
C LEU A 86 -20.58 -18.62 -11.94
N LYS A 87 -21.86 -18.85 -12.19
CA LYS A 87 -22.94 -17.92 -11.85
C LYS A 87 -23.61 -18.40 -10.56
N GLY A 88 -23.72 -17.51 -9.57
CA GLY A 88 -24.37 -17.76 -8.29
C GLY A 88 -23.48 -17.46 -7.08
N ALA A 89 -23.96 -16.57 -6.21
CA ALA A 89 -23.21 -16.07 -5.05
C ALA A 89 -22.74 -17.19 -4.11
N ASP A 90 -23.58 -18.19 -3.85
CA ASP A 90 -23.21 -19.28 -2.92
C ASP A 90 -22.13 -20.20 -3.47
N ARG A 91 -22.10 -20.42 -4.78
CA ARG A 91 -21.05 -21.21 -5.44
C ARG A 91 -19.73 -20.44 -5.45
N LEU A 92 -19.79 -19.14 -5.71
CA LEU A 92 -18.63 -18.26 -5.66
C LEU A 92 -18.05 -18.18 -4.24
N LYS A 93 -18.89 -18.09 -3.19
CA LYS A 93 -18.44 -18.14 -1.79
C LYS A 93 -17.65 -19.42 -1.49
N LYS A 94 -18.18 -20.58 -1.90
CA LYS A 94 -17.50 -21.88 -1.70
C LYS A 94 -16.17 -21.94 -2.45
N LEU A 95 -16.15 -21.50 -3.71
CA LEU A 95 -14.93 -21.45 -4.51
C LEU A 95 -13.88 -20.52 -3.88
N MET A 96 -14.28 -19.32 -3.46
CA MET A 96 -13.40 -18.37 -2.78
C MET A 96 -12.81 -18.96 -1.51
N ALA A 97 -13.61 -19.65 -0.68
CA ALA A 97 -13.11 -20.28 0.54
C ALA A 97 -12.02 -21.34 0.25
N VAL A 98 -12.28 -22.23 -0.72
CA VAL A 98 -11.31 -23.27 -1.12
C VAL A 98 -10.05 -22.63 -1.70
N VAL A 99 -10.20 -21.70 -2.61
CA VAL A 99 -9.07 -21.03 -3.28
C VAL A 99 -8.22 -20.22 -2.31
N SER A 100 -8.84 -19.50 -1.36
CA SER A 100 -8.12 -18.79 -0.30
C SER A 100 -7.31 -19.75 0.56
N LEU A 101 -7.87 -20.90 0.93
CA LEU A 101 -7.17 -21.93 1.69
C LEU A 101 -6.00 -22.51 0.89
N THR A 102 -6.21 -22.88 -0.38
CA THR A 102 -5.15 -23.38 -1.27
C THR A 102 -4.04 -22.34 -1.44
N PHE A 103 -4.39 -21.06 -1.58
CA PHE A 103 -3.40 -19.99 -1.70
C PHE A 103 -2.50 -19.90 -0.45
N VAL A 104 -3.07 -20.00 0.76
CA VAL A 104 -2.29 -20.01 2.01
C VAL A 104 -1.31 -21.19 2.05
N PHE A 105 -1.73 -22.38 1.59
CA PHE A 105 -0.84 -23.53 1.48
C PHE A 105 0.28 -23.30 0.46
N CYS A 106 -0.03 -22.81 -0.74
CA CYS A 106 0.99 -22.50 -1.75
C CYS A 106 1.99 -21.45 -1.24
N TRP A 107 1.49 -20.42 -0.53
CA TRP A 107 2.33 -19.40 0.08
C TRP A 107 3.26 -19.97 1.16
N LYS A 108 2.74 -20.85 2.02
CA LYS A 108 3.52 -21.54 3.07
C LYS A 108 4.62 -22.42 2.49
N VAL A 109 4.35 -23.13 1.39
CA VAL A 109 5.33 -24.03 0.75
C VAL A 109 6.35 -23.26 -0.08
N GLY A 110 5.92 -22.18 -0.76
CA GLY A 110 6.79 -21.34 -1.58
C GLY A 110 7.69 -20.36 -0.81
N TYR A 111 7.43 -20.14 0.48
CA TYR A 111 8.35 -19.45 1.40
C TYR A 111 9.40 -20.45 1.92
N TYR A 112 10.40 -20.75 1.11
CA TYR A 112 11.62 -21.46 1.50
C TYR A 112 12.84 -20.87 0.78
#